data_AF-A0A3B8V8T5-F1
#
_entry.id   AF-A0A3B8V8T5-F1
#
_cell.length_a   1.000
_cell.length_b   1.000
_cell.length_c   1.000
_cell.angle_alpha   90.00
_cell.angle_beta   90.00
_cell.angle_gamma   90.00
#
_symmetry.space_group_name_H-M   'P 1'
#
loop_
_entity.id
_entity.type
_entity.pdbx_description
1 polymer ?
#
loop_
_entity_poly.entity_id
_entity_poly.type
_entity_poly.pdbx_seq_one_letter_code
_entity_poly.pdbx_strand_id
1 'polypeptide(L)'
;MGAILILIAGWIVAGWSSKRVYKLANASEKIDKTLPPIFRKIVKISIMIITFLAVLGNFGVETTSIIAVLGAATLAIGLALQGTLSNVASGVMLLIFRPFSVDDFINVGTISGTVTEIGIFTTTFKTPDGLAIIAPNSKVWGNEITNYSTNDIRRLDLPFGIGYSDDMDKAIEVVSTLITNDGRVLKDPELMVVVNELADSSVNLLARPWCHRSDYWQLKWDMTKRIKEVLDENNISIPFPQRDVHLFQENQKN
;
A
#
# COMPACT_ATOMS: atom_id res chain seq x y z
N MET A 1 -30.38 52.30 -10.06
CA MET A 1 -30.86 51.22 -10.95
C MET A 1 -29.84 50.10 -11.14
N GLY A 2 -28.54 50.38 -11.35
CA GLY A 2 -27.51 49.34 -11.55
C GLY A 2 -27.41 48.28 -10.45
N ALA A 3 -27.44 48.68 -9.17
CA ALA A 3 -27.42 47.75 -8.03
C ALA A 3 -28.59 46.76 -8.00
N ILE A 4 -29.80 47.22 -8.38
CA ILE A 4 -31.00 46.37 -8.43
C ILE A 4 -30.89 45.37 -9.58
N LEU A 5 -30.39 45.81 -10.75
CA LEU A 5 -30.16 44.93 -11.89
C LEU A 5 -29.12 43.84 -11.58
N ILE A 6 -28.03 44.19 -10.89
CA ILE A 6 -27.00 43.24 -10.46
C ILE A 6 -27.57 42.22 -9.46
N LEU A 7 -28.39 42.66 -8.50
CA LEU A 7 -29.03 41.77 -7.54
C LEU A 7 -29.98 40.78 -8.22
N ILE A 8 -30.81 41.26 -9.15
CA ILE A 8 -31.74 40.42 -9.93
C ILE A 8 -30.95 39.42 -10.78
N ALA A 9 -29.93 39.88 -11.50
CA ALA A 9 -29.08 39.03 -12.32
C ALA A 9 -28.39 37.95 -11.46
N GLY A 10 -27.80 38.33 -10.33
CA GLY A 10 -27.15 37.40 -9.41
C GLY A 10 -28.10 36.37 -8.81
N TRP A 11 -29.33 36.76 -8.46
CA TRP A 11 -30.34 35.80 -8.00
C TRP A 11 -30.73 34.81 -9.10
N ILE A 12 -30.94 35.28 -10.33
CA ILE A 12 -31.25 34.42 -11.49
C ILE A 12 -30.11 33.44 -11.74
N VAL A 13 -28.86 33.92 -11.79
CA VAL A 13 -27.66 33.10 -11.99
C VAL A 13 -27.47 32.09 -10.87
N ALA A 14 -27.67 32.49 -9.60
CA ALA A 14 -27.61 31.59 -8.45
C ALA A 14 -28.67 30.49 -8.52
N GLY A 15 -29.90 30.87 -8.88
CA GLY A 15 -31.02 29.93 -9.05
C GLY A 15 -30.79 28.94 -10.18
N TRP A 16 -30.30 29.42 -11.33
CA TRP A 16 -29.99 28.59 -12.49
C TRP A 16 -28.82 27.63 -12.23
N SER A 17 -27.70 28.15 -11.75
CA SER A 17 -26.48 27.37 -11.49
C SER A 17 -26.70 26.30 -10.41
N SER A 18 -27.35 26.68 -9.30
CA SER A 18 -27.65 25.73 -8.22
C SER A 18 -28.62 24.62 -8.65
N LYS A 19 -29.61 24.92 -9.48
CA LYS A 19 -30.52 23.91 -10.07
C LYS A 19 -29.78 22.98 -11.03
N ARG A 20 -28.85 23.52 -11.85
CA ARG A 20 -28.02 22.72 -12.77
C ARG A 20 -27.13 21.75 -12.00
N VAL A 21 -26.39 22.23 -10.99
CA VAL A 21 -25.54 21.39 -10.14
C VAL A 21 -26.36 20.31 -9.43
N TYR A 22 -27.52 20.67 -8.88
CA TYR A 22 -28.42 19.68 -8.26
C TYR A 22 -28.85 18.60 -9.24
N LYS A 23 -29.28 18.97 -10.45
CA LYS A 23 -29.75 18.03 -11.47
C LYS A 23 -28.62 17.09 -11.92
N LEU A 24 -27.40 17.61 -12.11
CA LEU A 24 -26.24 16.81 -12.49
C LEU A 24 -25.83 15.85 -11.38
N ALA A 25 -25.73 16.33 -10.13
CA ALA A 25 -25.35 15.51 -8.99
C ALA A 25 -26.39 14.42 -8.70
N ASN A 26 -27.68 14.74 -8.80
CA ASN A 26 -28.77 13.79 -8.54
C ASN A 26 -29.00 12.78 -9.69
N ALA A 27 -28.50 13.06 -10.89
CA ALA A 27 -28.56 12.14 -12.02
C ALA A 27 -27.46 11.06 -11.99
N SER A 28 -26.44 11.24 -11.16
CA SER A 28 -25.35 10.28 -11.01
C SER A 28 -25.72 9.20 -9.99
N GLU A 29 -25.80 7.94 -10.42
CA GLU A 29 -26.04 6.79 -9.53
C GLU A 29 -24.93 6.59 -8.49
N LYS A 30 -23.71 7.11 -8.76
CA LYS A 30 -22.55 7.04 -7.87
C LYS A 30 -22.56 8.08 -6.74
N ILE A 31 -23.51 9.03 -6.75
CA ILE A 31 -23.58 10.10 -5.76
C ILE A 31 -24.73 9.81 -4.79
N ASP A 32 -24.41 9.75 -3.50
CA ASP A 32 -25.41 9.58 -2.44
C ASP A 32 -26.45 10.70 -2.50
N LYS A 33 -27.75 10.34 -2.36
CA LYS A 33 -28.89 11.26 -2.46
C LYS A 33 -28.86 12.41 -1.43
N THR A 34 -28.04 12.30 -0.39
CA THR A 34 -27.83 13.34 0.62
C THR A 34 -26.89 14.46 0.16
N LEU A 35 -26.02 14.23 -0.83
CA LEU A 35 -25.03 15.21 -1.31
C LEU A 35 -25.58 16.29 -2.28
N PRO A 36 -26.46 15.99 -3.26
CA PRO A 36 -27.03 16.99 -4.15
C PRO A 36 -27.65 18.22 -3.47
N PRO A 37 -28.46 18.09 -2.39
CA PRO A 37 -28.99 19.26 -1.70
C PRO A 37 -27.89 20.10 -1.01
N ILE A 38 -26.80 19.49 -0.58
CA ILE A 38 -25.65 20.19 0.03
C ILE A 38 -24.93 21.03 -1.05
N PHE A 39 -24.56 20.44 -2.18
CA PHE A 39 -23.90 21.16 -3.28
C PHE A 39 -24.75 22.31 -3.80
N ARG A 40 -26.07 22.11 -3.92
CA ARG A 40 -27.01 23.17 -4.30
C ARG A 40 -26.94 24.36 -3.35
N LYS A 41 -26.92 24.11 -2.04
CA LYS A 41 -26.84 25.17 -1.02
C LYS A 41 -25.50 25.91 -1.09
N ILE A 42 -24.38 25.18 -1.18
CA ILE A 42 -23.04 25.78 -1.28
C ILE A 42 -22.97 26.72 -2.49
N VAL A 43 -23.31 26.23 -3.69
CA VAL A 43 -23.27 27.03 -4.93
C VAL A 43 -24.17 28.26 -4.84
N LYS A 44 -25.39 28.11 -4.30
CA LYS A 44 -26.31 29.24 -4.14
C LYS A 44 -25.75 30.30 -3.18
N ILE A 45 -25.22 29.88 -2.04
CA ILE A 45 -24.65 30.79 -1.03
C ILE A 45 -23.43 31.52 -1.60
N SER A 46 -22.51 30.81 -2.25
CA SER A 46 -21.31 31.41 -2.84
C SER A 46 -21.65 32.50 -3.87
N ILE A 47 -22.57 32.23 -4.80
CA ILE A 47 -22.98 33.22 -5.81
C ILE A 47 -23.69 34.41 -5.16
N MET A 48 -24.51 34.18 -4.13
CA MET A 48 -25.19 35.25 -3.40
C MET A 48 -24.21 36.14 -2.63
N ILE A 49 -23.17 35.59 -2.02
CA ILE A 49 -22.10 36.36 -1.35
C ILE A 49 -21.41 37.29 -2.36
N ILE A 50 -20.99 36.74 -3.52
CA ILE A 50 -20.34 37.53 -4.58
C ILE A 50 -21.26 38.65 -5.08
N THR A 51 -22.53 38.32 -5.32
CA THR A 51 -23.55 39.30 -5.77
C THR A 51 -23.74 40.41 -4.75
N PHE A 52 -23.80 40.07 -3.46
CA PHE A 52 -23.97 41.03 -2.37
C PHE A 52 -22.78 42.00 -2.27
N LEU A 53 -21.55 41.49 -2.38
CA LEU A 53 -20.34 42.32 -2.41
C LEU A 53 -20.34 43.28 -3.61
N ALA A 54 -20.73 42.82 -4.79
CA ALA A 54 -20.82 43.65 -5.99
C ALA A 54 -21.86 44.78 -5.85
N VAL A 55 -22.98 44.50 -5.17
CA VAL A 55 -24.01 45.51 -4.86
C VAL A 55 -23.47 46.55 -3.87
N LEU A 56 -22.83 46.12 -2.78
CA LEU A 56 -22.24 47.04 -1.79
C LEU A 56 -21.19 47.96 -2.40
N GLY A 57 -20.33 47.44 -3.28
CA GLY A 57 -19.36 48.25 -4.01
C GLY A 57 -19.98 49.34 -4.87
N ASN A 58 -21.15 49.09 -5.48
CA ASN A 58 -21.89 50.11 -6.24
C ASN A 58 -22.47 51.23 -5.37
N PHE A 59 -22.70 50.98 -4.09
CA PHE A 59 -23.14 51.99 -3.13
C PHE A 59 -21.97 52.78 -2.51
N GLY A 60 -20.73 52.55 -2.97
CA GLY A 60 -19.55 53.23 -2.44
C GLY A 60 -19.09 52.70 -1.07
N VAL A 61 -19.62 51.55 -0.63
CA VAL A 61 -19.18 50.90 0.61
C VAL A 61 -17.83 50.23 0.37
N GLU A 62 -16.87 50.48 1.25
CA GLU A 62 -15.57 49.80 1.19
C GLU A 62 -15.74 48.31 1.56
N THR A 63 -15.62 47.44 0.56
CA THR A 63 -15.78 45.98 0.74
C THR A 63 -14.50 45.29 1.19
N THR A 64 -13.37 46.00 1.27
CA THR A 64 -12.03 45.48 1.61
C THR A 64 -12.03 44.71 2.94
N SER A 65 -12.65 45.26 3.98
CA SER A 65 -12.72 44.62 5.30
C SER A 65 -13.54 43.33 5.29
N ILE A 66 -14.65 43.31 4.54
CA ILE A 66 -15.50 42.12 4.38
C ILE A 66 -14.75 41.05 3.58
N ILE A 67 -14.06 41.45 2.50
CA ILE A 67 -13.24 40.55 1.69
C ILE A 67 -12.11 39.94 2.53
N ALA A 68 -11.46 40.73 3.40
CA ALA A 68 -10.42 40.25 4.29
C ALA A 68 -10.95 39.16 5.25
N VAL A 69 -12.12 39.39 5.87
CA VAL A 69 -12.76 38.40 6.77
C VAL A 69 -13.18 37.15 6.00
N LEU A 70 -13.78 37.30 4.82
CA LEU A 70 -14.16 36.15 3.97
C LEU A 70 -12.93 35.37 3.49
N GLY A 71 -11.83 36.05 3.19
CA GLY A 71 -10.55 35.42 2.84
C GLY A 71 -10.00 34.60 3.99
N ALA A 72 -9.96 35.16 5.20
CA ALA A 72 -9.54 34.45 6.40
C ALA A 72 -10.44 33.23 6.70
N ALA A 73 -11.76 33.38 6.58
CA ALA A 73 -12.70 32.27 6.75
C ALA A 73 -12.49 31.16 5.70
N THR A 74 -12.25 31.54 4.44
CA THR A 74 -11.97 30.60 3.34
C THR A 74 -10.67 29.84 3.58
N LEU A 75 -9.62 30.53 4.03
CA LEU A 75 -8.35 29.89 4.39
C LEU A 75 -8.54 28.90 5.53
N ALA A 76 -9.26 29.26 6.59
CA ALA A 76 -9.55 28.37 7.70
C ALA A 76 -10.32 27.12 7.26
N ILE A 77 -11.34 27.26 6.40
CA ILE A 77 -12.07 26.12 5.82
C ILE A 77 -11.14 25.27 4.94
N GLY A 78 -10.29 25.89 4.13
CA GLY A 78 -9.32 25.20 3.28
C GLY A 78 -8.33 24.36 4.08
N LEU A 79 -7.78 24.90 5.17
CA LEU A 79 -6.90 24.18 6.09
C LEU A 79 -7.64 23.04 6.79
N ALA A 80 -8.89 23.25 7.19
CA ALA A 80 -9.72 22.18 7.77
C ALA A 80 -9.98 21.03 6.78
N LEU A 81 -10.05 21.32 5.48
CA LEU A 81 -10.27 20.33 4.42
C LEU A 81 -8.97 19.81 3.78
N GLN A 82 -7.80 20.28 4.20
CA GLN A 82 -6.52 19.96 3.59
C GLN A 82 -6.28 18.44 3.51
N GLY A 83 -6.58 17.70 4.58
CA GLY A 83 -6.42 16.25 4.62
C GLY A 83 -7.32 15.52 3.62
N THR A 84 -8.58 15.95 3.50
CA THR A 84 -9.54 15.39 2.53
C THR A 84 -9.10 15.66 1.10
N LEU A 85 -8.65 16.89 0.81
CA LEU A 85 -8.19 17.27 -0.53
C LEU A 85 -6.90 16.54 -0.92
N SER A 86 -6.00 16.32 0.04
CA SER A 86 -4.79 15.51 -0.14
C SER A 86 -5.12 14.07 -0.54
N ASN A 87 -6.14 13.45 0.07
CA ASN A 87 -6.59 12.12 -0.32
C ASN A 87 -7.14 12.06 -1.75
N VAL A 88 -7.93 13.07 -2.15
CA VAL A 88 -8.43 13.17 -3.54
C VAL A 88 -7.28 13.27 -4.53
N ALA A 89 -6.35 14.19 -4.28
CA ALA A 89 -5.19 14.39 -5.15
C ALA A 89 -4.35 13.10 -5.26
N SER A 90 -4.12 12.42 -4.13
CA SER A 90 -3.40 11.15 -4.08
C SER A 90 -4.13 10.04 -4.84
N GLY A 91 -5.46 9.96 -4.72
CA GLY A 91 -6.29 9.01 -5.49
C GLY A 91 -6.19 9.24 -6.99
N VAL A 92 -6.24 10.50 -7.43
CA VAL A 92 -6.04 10.85 -8.84
C VAL A 92 -4.63 10.45 -9.31
N MET A 93 -3.60 10.71 -8.51
CA MET A 93 -2.22 10.31 -8.85
C MET A 93 -2.07 8.80 -8.98
N LEU A 94 -2.66 8.02 -8.06
CA LEU A 94 -2.69 6.56 -8.14
C LEU A 94 -3.34 6.06 -9.43
N LEU A 95 -4.43 6.70 -9.86
CA LEU A 95 -5.13 6.30 -11.10
C LEU A 95 -4.40 6.71 -12.38
N ILE A 96 -3.65 7.82 -12.35
CA ILE A 96 -2.87 8.33 -13.49
C ILE A 96 -1.59 7.50 -13.67
N PHE A 97 -0.77 7.39 -12.62
CA PHE A 97 0.54 6.74 -12.70
C PHE A 97 0.47 5.23 -12.53
N ARG A 98 -0.59 4.70 -11.93
CA ARG A 98 -0.86 3.27 -11.74
C ARG A 98 0.37 2.48 -11.27
N PRO A 99 0.97 2.82 -10.11
CA PRO A 99 2.06 2.02 -9.54
C PRO A 99 1.62 0.58 -9.18
N PHE A 100 0.32 0.35 -9.09
CA PHE A 100 -0.32 -0.95 -8.94
C PHE A 100 -1.73 -0.90 -9.53
N SER A 101 -2.31 -2.07 -9.75
CA SER A 101 -3.69 -2.25 -10.23
C SER A 101 -4.56 -2.96 -9.19
N VAL A 102 -5.87 -2.96 -9.42
CA VAL A 102 -6.78 -3.88 -8.73
C VAL A 102 -6.31 -5.31 -9.00
N ASP A 103 -6.41 -6.18 -7.99
CA ASP A 103 -5.91 -7.55 -7.93
C ASP A 103 -4.38 -7.71 -7.73
N ASP A 104 -3.62 -6.62 -7.64
CA ASP A 104 -2.22 -6.70 -7.24
C ASP A 104 -2.07 -6.94 -5.74
N PHE A 105 -1.16 -7.83 -5.35
CA PHE A 105 -0.75 -8.00 -3.96
C PHE A 105 0.42 -7.06 -3.67
N ILE A 106 0.20 -6.09 -2.79
CA ILE A 106 1.20 -5.07 -2.46
C ILE A 106 1.42 -4.96 -0.96
N ASN A 107 2.58 -4.44 -0.59
CA ASN A 107 2.88 -3.98 0.76
C ASN A 107 3.16 -2.47 0.71
N VAL A 108 2.45 -1.72 1.55
CA VAL A 108 2.55 -0.27 1.68
C VAL A 108 2.59 0.10 3.16
N GLY A 109 3.77 0.49 3.63
CA GLY A 109 4.02 0.77 5.04
C GLY A 109 3.75 -0.45 5.93
N THR A 110 2.68 -0.40 6.73
CA THR A 110 2.27 -1.50 7.61
C THR A 110 1.12 -2.35 7.04
N ILE A 111 0.69 -2.07 5.81
CA ILE A 111 -0.46 -2.73 5.18
C ILE A 111 0.06 -3.68 4.11
N SER A 112 -0.33 -4.96 4.19
CA SER A 112 -0.05 -5.96 3.15
C SER A 112 -1.33 -6.66 2.74
N GLY A 113 -1.65 -6.63 1.44
CA GLY A 113 -2.89 -7.21 0.94
C GLY A 113 -3.07 -7.05 -0.57
N THR A 114 -4.07 -7.75 -1.10
CA THR A 114 -4.53 -7.61 -2.48
C THR A 114 -5.42 -6.39 -2.61
N VAL A 115 -5.13 -5.50 -3.54
CA VAL A 115 -5.94 -4.30 -3.81
C VAL A 115 -7.27 -4.73 -4.41
N THR A 116 -8.38 -4.35 -3.77
CA THR A 116 -9.73 -4.65 -4.27
C THR A 116 -10.40 -3.45 -4.93
N GLU A 117 -10.11 -2.24 -4.47
CA GLU A 117 -10.70 -1.02 -5.00
C GLU A 117 -9.78 0.19 -4.79
N ILE A 118 -9.67 1.05 -5.81
CA ILE A 118 -9.05 2.38 -5.70
C ILE A 118 -10.17 3.42 -5.81
N GLY A 119 -10.63 3.92 -4.66
CA GLY A 119 -11.65 4.97 -4.57
C GLY A 119 -11.04 6.38 -4.66
N ILE A 120 -11.92 7.39 -4.63
CA ILE A 120 -11.50 8.80 -4.71
C ILE A 120 -10.70 9.22 -3.45
N PHE A 121 -11.08 8.73 -2.27
CA PHE A 121 -10.45 9.09 -1.01
C PHE A 121 -9.62 7.98 -0.38
N THR A 122 -9.96 6.73 -0.66
CA THR A 122 -9.42 5.54 0.01
C THR A 122 -9.14 4.43 -0.97
N THR A 123 -8.16 3.59 -0.65
CA THR A 123 -7.88 2.33 -1.32
C THR A 123 -8.24 1.20 -0.36
N THR A 124 -8.95 0.20 -0.87
CA THR A 124 -9.37 -0.98 -0.12
C THR A 124 -8.48 -2.17 -0.46
N PHE A 125 -8.07 -2.90 0.56
CA PHE A 125 -7.22 -4.07 0.47
C PHE A 125 -7.93 -5.27 1.11
N LYS A 126 -7.67 -6.46 0.59
CA LYS A 126 -8.01 -7.74 1.20
C LYS A 126 -6.73 -8.41 1.68
N THR A 127 -6.62 -8.68 2.96
CA THR A 127 -5.46 -9.39 3.53
C THR A 127 -5.50 -10.89 3.19
N PRO A 128 -4.37 -11.62 3.29
CA PRO A 128 -4.34 -13.07 3.06
C PRO A 128 -5.30 -13.87 3.96
N ASP A 129 -5.53 -13.39 5.18
CA ASP A 129 -6.48 -13.94 6.16
C ASP A 129 -7.94 -13.48 5.94
N GLY A 130 -8.20 -12.69 4.89
CA GLY A 130 -9.54 -12.35 4.42
C GLY A 130 -10.16 -11.08 5.02
N LEU A 131 -9.39 -10.28 5.77
CA LEU A 131 -9.85 -9.01 6.34
C LEU A 131 -9.81 -7.88 5.30
N ALA A 132 -10.74 -6.93 5.43
CA ALA A 132 -10.75 -5.71 4.62
C ALA A 132 -10.01 -4.59 5.36
N ILE A 133 -8.99 -4.01 4.72
CA ILE A 133 -8.29 -2.82 5.21
C ILE A 133 -8.65 -1.66 4.28
N ILE A 134 -9.16 -0.56 4.84
CA ILE A 134 -9.47 0.67 4.09
C ILE A 134 -8.45 1.73 4.50
N ALA A 135 -7.59 2.13 3.57
CA ALA A 135 -6.54 3.11 3.82
C ALA A 135 -6.81 4.42 3.07
N PRO A 136 -6.55 5.59 3.70
CA PRO A 136 -6.57 6.87 2.99
C PRO A 136 -5.55 6.87 1.85
N ASN A 137 -5.93 7.40 0.67
CA ASN A 137 -5.08 7.43 -0.50
C ASN A 137 -3.77 8.20 -0.27
N SER A 138 -3.79 9.25 0.55
CA SER A 138 -2.56 10.00 0.89
C SER A 138 -1.56 9.16 1.67
N LYS A 139 -2.02 8.21 2.49
CA LYS A 139 -1.16 7.24 3.18
C LYS A 139 -0.60 6.22 2.19
N VAL A 140 -1.38 5.79 1.20
CA VAL A 140 -0.90 4.83 0.20
C VAL A 140 0.14 5.46 -0.72
N TRP A 141 -0.14 6.67 -1.21
CA TRP A 141 0.76 7.43 -2.10
C TRP A 141 2.03 7.92 -1.38
N GLY A 142 1.92 8.28 -0.10
CA GLY A 142 3.03 8.84 0.67
C GLY A 142 4.02 7.82 1.22
N ASN A 143 3.79 6.51 1.05
CA ASN A 143 4.68 5.44 1.51
C ASN A 143 5.33 4.71 0.34
N GLU A 144 6.43 4.00 0.63
CA GLU A 144 7.02 3.07 -0.32
C GLU A 144 6.05 1.93 -0.63
N ILE A 145 5.95 1.57 -1.92
CA ILE A 145 5.06 0.53 -2.42
C ILE A 145 5.92 -0.62 -2.92
N THR A 146 5.87 -1.76 -2.24
CA THR A 146 6.42 -3.02 -2.74
C THR A 146 5.30 -3.78 -3.45
N ASN A 147 5.39 -3.92 -4.78
CA ASN A 147 4.43 -4.68 -5.57
C ASN A 147 4.96 -6.09 -5.86
N TYR A 148 4.26 -7.11 -5.36
CA TYR A 148 4.65 -8.52 -5.56
C TYR A 148 4.03 -9.14 -6.83
N SER A 149 3.16 -8.40 -7.51
CA SER A 149 2.42 -8.84 -8.69
C SER A 149 2.94 -8.25 -10.01
N THR A 150 3.70 -7.14 -9.98
CA THR A 150 4.25 -6.51 -11.19
C THR A 150 5.21 -7.42 -11.95
N ASN A 151 6.13 -8.06 -11.24
CA ASN A 151 7.12 -8.94 -11.86
C ASN A 151 6.59 -10.38 -11.86
N ASP A 152 6.61 -11.02 -13.03
CA ASP A 152 6.11 -12.39 -13.17
C ASP A 152 7.03 -13.42 -12.52
N ILE A 153 8.34 -13.14 -12.50
CA ILE A 153 9.34 -14.00 -11.88
C ILE A 153 9.75 -13.46 -10.51
N ARG A 154 9.95 -14.37 -9.54
CA ARG A 154 10.35 -14.03 -8.17
C ARG A 154 11.41 -15.00 -7.68
N ARG A 155 12.38 -14.48 -6.93
CA ARG A 155 13.40 -15.27 -6.23
C ARG A 155 12.89 -15.70 -4.86
N LEU A 156 13.08 -16.96 -4.53
CA LEU A 156 12.89 -17.48 -3.18
C LEU A 156 14.22 -17.41 -2.42
N ASP A 157 14.14 -17.24 -1.11
CA ASP A 157 15.25 -17.46 -0.20
C ASP A 157 14.89 -18.69 0.66
N LEU A 158 15.65 -19.78 0.49
CA LEU A 158 15.48 -21.07 1.18
C LEU A 158 16.69 -21.32 2.09
N PRO A 159 16.69 -20.82 3.33
CA PRO A 159 17.77 -21.07 4.28
C PRO A 159 17.69 -22.51 4.82
N PHE A 160 18.84 -23.16 4.97
CA PHE A 160 18.96 -24.45 5.63
C PHE A 160 20.32 -24.55 6.33
N GLY A 161 20.38 -25.21 7.48
CA GLY A 161 21.59 -25.35 8.28
C GLY A 161 22.08 -26.79 8.29
N ILE A 162 23.40 -26.97 8.25
CA ILE A 162 24.06 -28.27 8.42
C ILE A 162 25.00 -28.24 9.64
N GLY A 163 25.39 -29.41 10.13
CA GLY A 163 26.38 -29.52 11.21
C GLY A 163 27.78 -29.09 10.77
N TYR A 164 28.60 -28.61 11.70
CA TYR A 164 29.99 -28.20 11.42
C TYR A 164 30.89 -29.33 10.92
N SER A 165 30.52 -30.57 11.23
CA SER A 165 31.26 -31.76 10.81
C SER A 165 30.76 -32.32 9.47
N ASP A 166 29.68 -31.79 8.91
CA ASP A 166 29.10 -32.26 7.65
C ASP A 166 29.89 -31.75 6.43
N ASP A 167 29.83 -32.51 5.34
CA ASP A 167 30.39 -32.09 4.05
C ASP A 167 29.46 -31.07 3.38
N MET A 168 29.93 -29.82 3.38
CA MET A 168 29.21 -28.68 2.83
C MET A 168 29.08 -28.73 1.31
N ASP A 169 30.09 -29.20 0.60
CA ASP A 169 30.06 -29.30 -0.87
C ASP A 169 29.04 -30.36 -1.29
N LYS A 170 29.00 -31.49 -0.57
CA LYS A 170 27.97 -32.51 -0.74
C LYS A 170 26.57 -31.95 -0.47
N ALA A 171 26.38 -31.16 0.59
CA ALA A 171 25.10 -30.52 0.91
C ALA A 171 24.64 -29.58 -0.22
N ILE A 172 25.56 -28.77 -0.76
CA ILE A 172 25.31 -27.88 -1.89
C ILE A 172 24.90 -28.70 -3.12
N GLU A 173 25.62 -29.78 -3.44
CA GLU A 173 25.35 -30.62 -4.60
C GLU A 173 23.96 -31.26 -4.56
N VAL A 174 23.60 -31.90 -3.43
CA VAL A 174 22.31 -32.62 -3.31
C VAL A 174 21.12 -31.67 -3.33
N VAL A 175 21.24 -30.51 -2.68
CA VAL A 175 20.19 -29.47 -2.69
C VAL A 175 20.09 -28.81 -4.06
N SER A 176 21.22 -28.53 -4.72
CA SER A 176 21.22 -27.96 -6.08
C SER A 176 20.55 -28.90 -7.08
N THR A 177 20.86 -30.20 -6.99
CA THR A 177 20.25 -31.24 -7.83
C THR A 177 18.75 -31.36 -7.57
N LEU A 178 18.34 -31.36 -6.30
CA LEU A 178 16.92 -31.40 -5.91
C LEU A 178 16.13 -30.23 -6.53
N ILE A 179 16.65 -29.00 -6.36
CA ILE A 179 15.96 -27.77 -6.78
C ILE A 179 15.93 -27.66 -8.30
N THR A 180 17.03 -27.94 -8.98
CA THR A 180 17.13 -27.85 -10.46
C THR A 180 16.22 -28.85 -11.17
N ASN A 181 15.87 -29.97 -10.51
CA ASN A 181 14.96 -30.98 -11.04
C ASN A 181 13.47 -30.65 -10.85
N ASP A 182 13.10 -29.59 -10.12
CA ASP A 182 11.70 -29.16 -9.99
C ASP A 182 11.29 -28.32 -11.20
N GLY A 183 10.24 -28.74 -11.92
CA GLY A 183 9.80 -28.08 -13.14
C GLY A 183 9.29 -26.65 -12.98
N ARG A 184 9.05 -26.18 -11.74
CA ARG A 184 8.66 -24.79 -11.45
C ARG A 184 9.86 -23.84 -11.32
N VAL A 185 11.07 -24.38 -11.18
CA VAL A 185 12.29 -23.59 -11.04
C VAL A 185 12.81 -23.19 -12.43
N LEU A 186 13.04 -21.90 -12.60
CA LEU A 186 13.60 -21.33 -13.82
C LEU A 186 15.11 -21.60 -13.88
N LYS A 187 15.62 -21.84 -15.09
CA LYS A 187 17.06 -22.03 -15.34
C LYS A 187 17.83 -20.71 -15.47
N ASP A 188 17.12 -19.65 -15.85
CA ASP A 188 17.64 -18.29 -15.97
C ASP A 188 16.68 -17.35 -15.21
N PRO A 189 17.16 -16.63 -14.17
CA PRO A 189 18.54 -16.62 -13.65
C PRO A 189 18.99 -17.93 -12.99
N GLU A 190 20.29 -18.17 -12.98
CA GLU A 190 20.90 -19.38 -12.42
C GLU A 190 20.60 -19.55 -10.92
N LEU A 191 20.41 -20.81 -10.51
CA LEU A 191 20.29 -21.18 -9.11
C LEU A 191 21.59 -20.87 -8.36
N MET A 192 21.47 -20.11 -7.27
CA MET A 192 22.57 -19.88 -6.35
C MET A 192 22.35 -20.70 -5.08
N VAL A 193 23.30 -21.57 -4.74
CA VAL A 193 23.37 -22.25 -3.44
C VAL A 193 24.73 -21.92 -2.82
N VAL A 194 24.71 -21.22 -1.69
CA VAL A 194 25.92 -20.66 -1.06
C VAL A 194 25.92 -20.84 0.44
N VAL A 195 27.12 -20.80 1.01
CA VAL A 195 27.33 -20.65 2.45
C VAL A 195 27.03 -19.20 2.82
N ASN A 196 25.98 -18.99 3.60
CA ASN A 196 25.55 -17.65 3.98
C ASN A 196 26.24 -17.18 5.27
N GLU A 197 26.43 -18.08 6.23
CA GLU A 197 26.92 -17.73 7.57
C GLU A 197 27.47 -18.96 8.32
N LEU A 198 28.48 -18.77 9.17
CA LEU A 198 28.92 -19.73 10.18
C LEU A 198 28.30 -19.32 11.52
N ALA A 199 27.24 -20.00 11.95
CA ALA A 199 26.44 -19.64 13.12
C ALA A 199 26.82 -20.45 14.38
N ASP A 200 26.21 -20.15 15.52
CA ASP A 200 26.58 -20.72 16.83
C ASP A 200 26.57 -22.26 16.90
N SER A 201 25.71 -22.92 16.11
CA SER A 201 25.56 -24.38 16.14
C SER A 201 25.39 -25.02 14.76
N SER A 202 25.43 -24.24 13.68
CA SER A 202 25.25 -24.71 12.30
C SER A 202 26.07 -23.88 11.31
N VAL A 203 26.43 -24.51 10.19
CA VAL A 203 26.81 -23.81 8.96
C VAL A 203 25.52 -23.50 8.21
N ASN A 204 25.16 -22.23 8.08
CA ASN A 204 23.94 -21.78 7.43
C ASN A 204 24.18 -21.62 5.93
N LEU A 205 23.49 -22.41 5.13
CA LEU A 205 23.44 -22.30 3.68
C LEU A 205 22.15 -21.62 3.22
N LEU A 206 22.18 -21.10 2.00
CA LEU A 206 21.06 -20.43 1.37
C LEU A 206 20.95 -20.84 -0.09
N ALA A 207 19.81 -21.44 -0.45
CA ALA A 207 19.44 -21.68 -1.84
C ALA A 207 18.48 -20.59 -2.34
N ARG A 208 18.72 -20.11 -3.57
CA ARG A 208 17.97 -19.01 -4.18
C ARG A 208 17.41 -19.34 -5.57
N PRO A 209 16.40 -20.21 -5.69
CA PRO A 209 15.76 -20.47 -6.96
C PRO A 209 14.87 -19.30 -7.40
N TRP A 210 14.70 -19.18 -8.71
CA TRP A 210 13.72 -18.29 -9.33
C TRP A 210 12.52 -19.11 -9.84
N CYS A 211 11.31 -18.60 -9.67
CA CYS A 211 10.09 -19.24 -10.20
C CYS A 211 9.06 -18.18 -10.61
N HIS A 212 7.98 -18.61 -11.27
CA HIS A 212 6.83 -17.74 -11.49
C HIS A 212 6.15 -17.36 -10.16
N ARG A 213 5.59 -16.16 -10.07
CA ARG A 213 4.95 -15.62 -8.87
C ARG A 213 3.76 -16.47 -8.40
N SER A 214 3.10 -17.17 -9.31
CA SER A 214 2.00 -18.11 -9.04
C SER A 214 2.46 -19.32 -8.23
N ASP A 215 3.68 -19.79 -8.47
CA ASP A 215 4.23 -21.00 -7.85
C ASP A 215 4.98 -20.71 -6.55
N TYR A 216 5.24 -19.43 -6.25
CA TYR A 216 6.13 -18.98 -5.18
C TYR A 216 5.89 -19.67 -3.83
N TRP A 217 4.64 -19.66 -3.35
CA TRP A 217 4.32 -20.21 -2.03
C TRP A 217 4.35 -21.73 -2.01
N GLN A 218 3.81 -22.37 -3.04
CA GLN A 218 3.80 -23.81 -3.14
C GLN A 218 5.22 -24.36 -3.25
N LEU A 219 6.05 -23.77 -4.13
CA LEU A 219 7.45 -24.13 -4.27
C LEU A 219 8.21 -23.93 -2.94
N LYS A 220 7.97 -22.82 -2.22
CA LYS A 220 8.63 -22.57 -0.93
C LYS A 220 8.35 -23.68 0.08
N TRP A 221 7.09 -24.04 0.26
CA TRP A 221 6.71 -25.06 1.25
C TRP A 221 7.17 -26.46 0.84
N ASP A 222 7.01 -26.80 -0.44
CA ASP A 222 7.45 -28.09 -0.97
C ASP A 222 8.98 -28.25 -0.86
N MET A 223 9.74 -27.24 -1.27
CA MET A 223 11.21 -27.27 -1.20
C MET A 223 11.71 -27.32 0.23
N THR A 224 11.10 -26.58 1.16
CA THR A 224 11.51 -26.63 2.57
C THR A 224 11.41 -28.06 3.12
N LYS A 225 10.32 -28.76 2.81
CA LYS A 225 10.15 -30.17 3.19
C LYS A 225 11.15 -31.08 2.49
N ARG A 226 11.26 -30.98 1.16
CA ARG A 226 12.13 -31.86 0.35
C ARG A 226 13.61 -31.67 0.64
N ILE A 227 14.06 -30.45 0.96
CA ILE A 227 15.43 -30.17 1.39
C ILE A 227 15.75 -31.00 2.63
N LYS A 228 14.87 -30.99 3.64
CA LYS A 228 15.06 -31.83 4.83
C LYS A 228 15.19 -33.30 4.46
N GLU A 229 14.25 -33.83 3.66
CA GLU A 229 14.24 -35.24 3.27
C GLU A 229 15.53 -35.64 2.55
N VAL A 230 16.02 -34.81 1.63
CA VAL A 230 17.27 -35.06 0.88
C VAL A 230 18.51 -35.00 1.77
N LEU A 231 18.55 -34.08 2.75
CA LEU A 231 19.68 -34.01 3.68
C LEU A 231 19.75 -35.27 4.55
N ASP A 232 18.61 -35.73 5.07
CA ASP A 232 18.53 -36.98 5.86
C ASP A 232 18.98 -38.20 5.06
N GLU A 233 18.50 -38.35 3.81
CA GLU A 233 18.87 -39.45 2.90
C GLU A 233 20.38 -39.50 2.63
N ASN A 234 21.05 -38.34 2.70
CA ASN A 234 22.48 -38.21 2.43
C ASN A 234 23.35 -38.21 3.69
N ASN A 235 22.77 -38.47 4.87
CA ASN A 235 23.41 -38.44 6.18
C ASN A 235 24.03 -37.08 6.51
N ILE A 236 23.36 -35.98 6.12
CA ILE A 236 23.76 -34.62 6.44
C ILE A 236 22.92 -34.16 7.62
N SER A 237 23.56 -33.79 8.72
CA SER A 237 22.86 -33.49 9.96
C SER A 237 22.23 -32.09 9.95
N ILE A 238 21.04 -31.97 10.54
CA ILE A 238 20.45 -30.68 10.91
C ILE A 238 20.66 -30.52 12.42
N PRO A 239 21.63 -29.71 12.87
CA PRO A 239 22.08 -29.73 14.25
C PRO A 239 21.05 -29.10 15.19
N PHE A 240 20.87 -29.72 16.36
CA PHE A 240 20.26 -29.04 17.51
C PHE A 240 21.25 -28.00 18.08
N PRO A 241 20.77 -27.03 18.87
CA PRO A 241 21.66 -26.12 19.59
C PRO A 241 22.73 -26.88 20.38
N GLN A 242 24.00 -26.60 20.09
CA GLN A 242 25.15 -27.23 20.72
C GLN A 242 25.60 -26.43 21.94
N ARG A 243 26.12 -27.12 22.96
CA ARG A 243 26.70 -26.46 24.14
C ARG A 243 27.88 -27.25 24.68
N ASP A 244 29.01 -26.59 24.79
CA ASP A 244 30.16 -27.12 25.52
C ASP A 244 29.94 -26.94 27.02
N VAL A 245 30.02 -28.05 27.77
CA VAL A 245 29.84 -28.07 29.23
C VAL A 245 31.14 -28.53 29.87
N HIS A 246 31.78 -27.62 30.60
CA HIS A 246 32.95 -27.91 31.42
C HIS A 246 32.50 -28.20 32.86
N LEU A 247 32.59 -29.46 33.30
CA LEU A 247 32.25 -29.89 34.66
C LEU A 247 33.48 -29.80 35.56
N PHE A 248 33.42 -28.94 36.58
CA PHE A 248 34.45 -28.84 37.61
C PHE A 248 33.95 -29.55 38.89
N GLN A 249 34.65 -30.61 39.32
CA GLN A 249 34.37 -31.26 40.60
C GLN A 249 35.07 -30.50 41.72
N GLU A 250 34.30 -29.91 42.63
CA GLU A 250 34.83 -29.29 43.83
C GLU A 250 35.12 -30.38 44.88
N ASN A 251 36.39 -30.73 45.06
CA ASN A 251 36.80 -31.62 46.15
C ASN A 251 36.60 -30.89 47.48
N GLN A 252 35.56 -31.25 48.24
CA GLN A 252 35.40 -30.84 49.63
C GLN A 252 36.63 -31.29 50.42
N LYS A 253 37.51 -30.35 50.78
CA LYS A 253 38.54 -30.57 51.78
C LYS A 253 37.84 -30.70 53.13
N ASN A 254 37.87 -31.91 53.69
CA ASN A 254 37.59 -32.20 55.10
C ASN A 254 38.45 -31.33 56.02
#